data_AF-F3KZP7-F1
#
_entry.id   AF-F3KZP7-F1
#
_cell.length_a   1.000
_cell.length_b   1.000
_cell.length_c   1.000
_cell.angle_alpha   90.00
_cell.angle_beta   90.00
_cell.angle_gamma   90.00
#
_symmetry.space_group_name_H-M   'P 1'
#
loop_
_entity.id
_entity.type
_entity.pdbx_description
1 polymer ?
#
loop_
_entity_poly.entity_id
_entity_poly.type
_entity_poly.pdbx_seq_one_letter_code
_entity_poly.pdbx_strand_id
1 'polypeptide(L)'
;MSSKKSTEVRPELAALQARLNASLDAGRSKAVASRHSRGYRTARENLHDLIDPDSWIEWGQLAIAAQRLRRSVDDLRVATAADGIITGMASINARQVGPDCASTVVIVNDYTVLAGTQGYYHHHKLDRAIAQARQLKLPVVMYTEGGGGRPGDDDVKTQIAGLHLASFRDWAALGQWVPRITVNHGYCFAGNAALFGSGDIRIATRASWIGMAGPAMIEGGGLGRFEPTQIGPAEQQFKNGVVDILVDDEAEATAVAKQVLSYFQGAIAGSEPELAAHTLRDVIPEDRRWAYPVRQVIKGLCDKDTFLEVGRVYGRSVITGFIRIDGVPIGLIANDCQQLGGAVDAQAADKAARWYRLCQRFKIPLLSLTDTPGFMVGPDSEAQAAVTRMASMFEAGAAFDQPLVALFLRKGYGLGAMAMTGGSFAAPSYAAAWPTGEFGGMGLEGAVRLGYRKELEAIQDPAERQIRFDALVAQLYDLGKATEAATHLEIDAVIDPKDTRAFLLRAYRACGVV
;
A
#
# COMPACT_ATOMS: atom_id res chain seq x y z
N MET A 1 -0.01 -34.38 58.41
CA MET A 1 0.58 -34.96 57.18
C MET A 1 0.84 -33.83 56.20
N SER A 2 2.09 -33.35 56.16
CA SER A 2 2.51 -32.24 55.31
C SER A 2 2.90 -32.79 53.94
N SER A 3 2.09 -32.53 52.93
CA SER A 3 2.40 -32.80 51.53
C SER A 3 3.63 -31.98 51.12
N LYS A 4 4.80 -32.63 51.06
CA LYS A 4 5.97 -32.11 50.35
C LYS A 4 5.58 -32.02 48.87
N LYS A 5 5.10 -30.85 48.43
CA LYS A 5 5.01 -30.54 46.99
C LYS A 5 6.41 -30.64 46.41
N SER A 6 6.64 -31.67 45.60
CA SER A 6 7.88 -31.82 44.83
C SER A 6 8.11 -30.56 43.99
N THR A 7 9.28 -29.96 44.18
CA THR A 7 9.80 -28.83 43.40
C THR A 7 10.54 -29.28 42.13
N GLU A 8 10.52 -30.57 41.79
CA GLU A 8 11.16 -31.08 40.57
C GLU A 8 10.25 -30.95 39.35
N VAL A 9 10.78 -30.30 38.30
CA VAL A 9 10.13 -30.20 36.99
C VAL A 9 10.00 -31.61 36.39
N ARG A 10 8.80 -31.96 35.93
CA ARG A 10 8.55 -33.25 35.26
C ARG A 10 9.53 -33.46 34.08
N PRO A 11 10.07 -34.67 33.87
CA PRO A 11 11.00 -34.95 32.77
C PRO A 11 10.45 -34.58 31.39
N GLU A 12 9.15 -34.79 31.15
CA GLU A 12 8.51 -34.47 29.88
C GLU A 12 8.45 -32.95 29.64
N LEU A 13 8.22 -32.17 30.71
CA LEU A 13 8.21 -30.71 30.65
C LEU A 13 9.63 -30.17 30.42
N ALA A 14 10.63 -30.74 31.10
CA ALA A 14 12.03 -30.38 30.87
C ALA A 14 12.47 -30.67 29.42
N ALA A 15 12.08 -31.82 28.87
CA ALA A 15 12.36 -32.19 27.48
C ALA A 15 11.66 -31.25 26.47
N LEU A 16 10.41 -30.86 26.75
CA LEU A 16 9.69 -29.87 25.95
C LEU A 16 10.41 -28.50 26.00
N GLN A 17 10.73 -28.00 27.19
CA GLN A 17 11.42 -26.71 27.37
C GLN A 17 12.76 -26.69 26.65
N ALA A 18 13.55 -27.76 26.76
CA ALA A 18 14.81 -27.90 26.03
C ALA A 18 14.60 -27.84 24.50
N ARG A 19 13.58 -28.54 23.98
CA ARG A 19 13.26 -28.54 22.55
C ARG A 19 12.76 -27.18 22.05
N LEU A 20 11.94 -26.49 22.83
CA LEU A 20 11.46 -25.14 22.50
C LEU A 20 12.65 -24.17 22.48
N ASN A 21 13.48 -24.16 23.53
CA ASN A 21 14.64 -23.27 23.64
C ASN A 21 15.65 -23.49 22.50
N ALA A 22 15.87 -24.74 22.09
CA ALA A 22 16.75 -25.06 20.96
C ALA A 22 16.25 -24.52 19.61
N SER A 23 14.93 -24.30 19.47
CA SER A 23 14.32 -23.73 18.25
C SER A 23 14.38 -22.21 18.19
N LEU A 24 14.61 -21.54 19.33
CA LEU A 24 14.71 -20.09 19.45
C LEU A 24 16.12 -19.60 19.12
N ASP A 25 16.27 -18.30 18.90
CA ASP A 25 17.55 -17.67 18.54
C ASP A 25 18.67 -17.98 19.53
N ALA A 26 18.36 -18.02 20.84
CA ALA A 26 19.33 -18.40 21.88
C ALA A 26 19.92 -19.81 21.67
N GLY A 27 19.13 -20.74 21.11
CA GLY A 27 19.58 -22.09 20.74
C GLY A 27 20.26 -22.17 19.38
N ARG A 28 20.30 -21.07 18.61
CA ARG A 28 20.71 -21.03 17.20
C ARG A 28 21.76 -19.95 16.91
N SER A 29 22.70 -19.75 17.82
CA SER A 29 23.72 -18.69 17.77
C SER A 29 24.47 -18.55 16.42
N LYS A 30 24.77 -19.64 15.72
CA LYS A 30 25.39 -19.60 14.38
C LYS A 30 24.49 -18.92 13.34
N ALA A 31 23.18 -19.20 13.36
CA ALA A 31 22.22 -18.58 12.45
C ALA A 31 22.04 -17.09 12.76
N VAL A 32 21.97 -16.75 14.05
CA VAL A 32 21.90 -15.37 14.54
C VAL A 32 23.14 -14.57 14.08
N ALA A 33 24.35 -15.08 14.36
CA ALA A 33 25.59 -14.43 13.97
C ALA A 33 25.70 -14.24 12.45
N SER A 34 25.21 -15.20 11.65
CA SER A 34 25.17 -15.09 10.20
C SER A 34 24.30 -13.91 9.73
N ARG A 35 23.09 -13.73 10.30
CA ARG A 35 22.22 -12.58 9.99
C ARG A 35 22.84 -11.27 10.47
N HIS A 36 23.27 -11.21 11.73
CA HIS A 36 23.83 -10.01 12.35
C HIS A 36 25.12 -9.53 11.68
N SER A 37 25.96 -10.42 11.16
CA SER A 37 27.17 -10.03 10.40
C SER A 37 26.87 -9.27 9.11
N ARG A 38 25.63 -9.33 8.61
CA ARG A 38 25.13 -8.57 7.46
C ARG A 38 24.34 -7.32 7.86
N GLY A 39 24.22 -7.05 9.17
CA GLY A 39 23.34 -6.02 9.70
C GLY A 39 21.85 -6.37 9.64
N TYR A 40 21.51 -7.65 9.43
CA TYR A 40 20.13 -8.11 9.32
C TYR A 40 19.65 -8.65 10.67
N ARG A 41 18.36 -8.61 10.93
CA ARG A 41 17.69 -9.17 12.12
C ARG A 41 17.44 -10.65 11.97
N THR A 42 16.89 -11.38 12.92
CA THR A 42 16.34 -12.73 12.68
C THR A 42 14.84 -12.67 12.41
N ALA A 43 14.24 -13.78 11.99
CA ALA A 43 12.78 -13.88 11.91
C ALA A 43 12.10 -13.66 13.28
N ARG A 44 12.75 -14.11 14.37
CA ARG A 44 12.25 -13.89 15.73
C ARG A 44 12.40 -12.43 16.15
N GLU A 45 13.51 -11.76 15.83
CA GLU A 45 13.68 -10.33 16.13
C GLU A 45 12.63 -9.48 15.39
N ASN A 46 12.37 -9.76 14.11
CA ASN A 46 11.29 -9.10 13.36
C ASN A 46 9.90 -9.37 13.94
N LEU A 47 9.64 -10.61 14.39
CA LEU A 47 8.39 -10.94 15.08
C LEU A 47 8.22 -10.12 16.37
N HIS A 48 9.23 -10.11 17.24
CA HIS A 48 9.14 -9.44 18.54
C HIS A 48 9.12 -7.91 18.42
N ASP A 49 9.77 -7.34 17.39
CA ASP A 49 9.58 -5.92 17.09
C ASP A 49 8.16 -5.66 16.61
N LEU A 50 7.57 -6.53 15.76
CA LEU A 50 6.24 -6.32 15.21
C LEU A 50 5.11 -6.34 16.26
N ILE A 51 5.16 -7.23 17.24
CA ILE A 51 4.03 -7.53 18.13
C ILE A 51 4.12 -6.76 19.46
N ASP A 52 2.97 -6.58 20.11
CA ASP A 52 2.98 -6.10 21.49
C ASP A 52 3.54 -7.19 22.44
N PRO A 53 4.25 -6.81 23.52
CA PRO A 53 4.80 -7.76 24.48
C PRO A 53 3.75 -8.72 25.06
N ASP A 54 4.16 -9.95 25.36
CA ASP A 54 3.35 -11.00 26.00
C ASP A 54 2.05 -11.39 25.27
N SER A 55 1.90 -11.04 23.99
CA SER A 55 0.69 -11.32 23.19
C SER A 55 0.80 -12.54 22.26
N TRP A 56 2.01 -13.12 22.12
CA TRP A 56 2.30 -14.14 21.11
C TRP A 56 1.68 -15.51 21.41
N ILE A 57 0.92 -16.04 20.45
CA ILE A 57 0.41 -17.41 20.46
C ILE A 57 0.89 -18.14 19.20
N GLU A 58 1.94 -18.95 19.36
CA GLU A 58 2.56 -19.65 18.24
C GLU A 58 1.80 -20.91 17.81
N TRP A 59 1.76 -21.14 16.50
CA TRP A 59 1.30 -22.39 15.91
C TRP A 59 2.46 -23.17 15.27
N GLY A 60 2.59 -24.43 15.66
CA GLY A 60 3.51 -25.36 15.01
C GLY A 60 5.01 -25.04 15.20
N GLN A 61 5.42 -24.47 16.34
CA GLN A 61 6.83 -24.20 16.66
C GLN A 61 7.72 -25.45 16.53
N LEU A 62 7.19 -26.62 16.92
CA LEU A 62 7.93 -27.88 16.92
C LEU A 62 8.01 -28.58 15.55
N ALA A 63 7.46 -27.96 14.50
CA ALA A 63 7.57 -28.46 13.13
C ALA A 63 9.04 -28.53 12.69
N ILE A 64 9.33 -29.54 11.86
CA ILE A 64 10.64 -29.79 11.26
C ILE A 64 10.41 -30.21 9.81
N ALA A 65 11.43 -30.08 8.97
CA ALA A 65 11.32 -30.43 7.55
C ALA A 65 10.92 -31.89 7.34
N ALA A 66 10.27 -32.15 6.22
CA ALA A 66 9.83 -33.48 5.78
C ALA A 66 11.02 -34.28 5.19
N GLN A 67 12.06 -34.50 6.00
CA GLN A 67 13.37 -35.04 5.59
C GLN A 67 13.87 -36.17 6.51
N ARG A 68 12.99 -36.79 7.30
CA ARG A 68 13.32 -37.89 8.24
C ARG A 68 13.90 -39.12 7.55
N LEU A 69 13.60 -39.34 6.27
CA LEU A 69 14.17 -40.45 5.50
C LEU A 69 15.66 -40.28 5.19
N ARG A 70 16.20 -39.05 5.26
CA ARG A 70 17.60 -38.75 4.89
C ARG A 70 18.42 -38.10 6.01
N ARG A 71 17.78 -37.62 7.08
CA ARG A 71 18.44 -36.93 8.20
C ARG A 71 17.88 -37.42 9.53
N SER A 72 18.72 -37.43 10.56
CA SER A 72 18.27 -37.79 11.91
C SER A 72 17.30 -36.73 12.46
N VAL A 73 16.36 -37.17 13.31
CA VAL A 73 15.38 -36.26 13.91
C VAL A 73 16.06 -35.20 14.80
N ASP A 74 17.15 -35.55 15.47
CA ASP A 74 17.89 -34.63 16.34
C ASP A 74 18.54 -33.48 15.56
N ASP A 75 19.09 -33.77 14.39
CA ASP A 75 19.62 -32.76 13.48
C ASP A 75 18.49 -31.86 12.93
N LEU A 76 17.38 -32.47 12.50
CA LEU A 76 16.23 -31.72 11.96
C LEU A 76 15.60 -30.75 12.97
N ARG A 77 15.56 -31.12 14.27
CA ARG A 77 14.95 -30.30 15.34
C ARG A 77 15.52 -28.88 15.43
N VAL A 78 16.81 -28.72 15.16
CA VAL A 78 17.49 -27.41 15.21
C VAL A 78 17.69 -26.85 13.82
N ALA A 79 18.21 -27.65 12.89
CA ALA A 79 18.57 -27.17 11.55
C ALA A 79 17.35 -26.79 10.68
N THR A 80 16.17 -27.29 11.03
CA THR A 80 14.92 -27.01 10.30
C THR A 80 13.82 -26.52 11.23
N ALA A 81 14.20 -25.80 12.30
CA ALA A 81 13.26 -25.41 13.34
C ALA A 81 12.07 -24.61 12.77
N ALA A 82 10.87 -24.92 13.27
CA ALA A 82 9.58 -24.39 12.81
C ALA A 82 9.30 -24.61 11.30
N ASP A 83 10.07 -25.46 10.63
CA ASP A 83 10.11 -25.66 9.18
C ASP A 83 10.41 -24.39 8.34
N GLY A 84 11.10 -23.41 8.95
CA GLY A 84 11.47 -22.16 8.31
C GLY A 84 10.32 -21.15 8.14
N ILE A 85 9.23 -21.32 8.90
CA ILE A 85 8.13 -20.35 8.99
C ILE A 85 7.61 -20.28 10.42
N ILE A 86 7.46 -19.07 10.93
CA ILE A 86 6.85 -18.79 12.23
C ILE A 86 5.43 -18.30 11.95
N THR A 87 4.42 -18.96 12.51
CA THR A 87 3.01 -18.59 12.32
C THR A 87 2.30 -18.54 13.65
N GLY A 88 1.34 -17.65 13.79
CA GLY A 88 0.60 -17.47 15.03
C GLY A 88 -0.29 -16.24 15.00
N MET A 89 -0.80 -15.87 16.17
CA MET A 89 -1.53 -14.64 16.38
C MET A 89 -0.91 -13.85 17.53
N ALA A 90 -1.06 -12.53 17.46
CA ALA A 90 -0.62 -11.60 18.49
C ALA A 90 -1.47 -10.32 18.43
N SER A 91 -1.30 -9.43 19.41
CA SER A 91 -1.77 -8.07 19.29
C SER A 91 -0.67 -7.20 18.65
N ILE A 92 -1.08 -6.27 17.79
CA ILE A 92 -0.23 -5.23 17.22
C ILE A 92 -0.94 -3.89 17.41
N ASN A 93 -0.23 -2.90 17.94
CA ASN A 93 -0.71 -1.55 18.22
C ASN A 93 -1.76 -1.48 19.36
N ALA A 94 -1.85 -2.46 20.27
CA ALA A 94 -2.91 -2.48 21.30
C ALA A 94 -2.96 -1.20 22.16
N ARG A 95 -1.82 -0.55 22.42
CA ARG A 95 -1.78 0.74 23.13
C ARG A 95 -2.46 1.87 22.36
N GLN A 96 -2.44 1.83 21.03
CA GLN A 96 -2.95 2.89 20.15
C GLN A 96 -4.42 2.68 19.78
N VAL A 97 -4.81 1.44 19.46
CA VAL A 97 -6.15 1.11 18.91
C VAL A 97 -7.04 0.33 19.89
N GLY A 98 -6.52 -0.01 21.07
CA GLY A 98 -7.20 -0.86 22.04
C GLY A 98 -7.05 -2.36 21.74
N PRO A 99 -7.27 -3.24 22.74
CA PRO A 99 -7.03 -4.68 22.62
C PRO A 99 -7.96 -5.37 21.62
N ASP A 100 -9.19 -4.88 21.47
CA ASP A 100 -10.21 -5.50 20.61
C ASP A 100 -9.90 -5.35 19.11
N CYS A 101 -9.18 -4.29 18.74
CA CYS A 101 -8.80 -3.99 17.35
C CYS A 101 -7.36 -4.43 17.02
N ALA A 102 -6.60 -4.90 18.02
CA ALA A 102 -5.17 -5.18 17.87
C ALA A 102 -4.85 -6.58 17.33
N SER A 103 -5.80 -7.53 17.45
CA SER A 103 -5.57 -8.93 17.09
C SER A 103 -5.21 -9.10 15.62
N THR A 104 -4.06 -9.73 15.35
CA THR A 104 -3.49 -9.89 14.01
C THR A 104 -2.86 -11.27 13.86
N VAL A 105 -3.02 -11.88 12.68
CA VAL A 105 -2.25 -13.09 12.33
C VAL A 105 -0.90 -12.68 11.79
N VAL A 106 0.17 -13.30 12.30
CA VAL A 106 1.55 -12.98 11.91
C VAL A 106 2.20 -14.20 11.28
N ILE A 107 2.85 -13.98 10.15
CA ILE A 107 3.57 -14.99 9.38
C ILE A 107 4.98 -14.47 9.10
N VAL A 108 6.01 -15.15 9.58
CA VAL A 108 7.41 -14.73 9.37
C VAL A 108 8.22 -15.89 8.83
N ASN A 109 8.67 -15.77 7.58
CA ASN A 109 9.61 -16.73 7.02
C ASN A 109 11.01 -16.55 7.62
N ASP A 110 11.72 -17.65 7.88
CA ASP A 110 13.08 -17.66 8.40
C ASP A 110 14.07 -18.11 7.32
N TYR A 111 14.77 -17.14 6.71
CA TYR A 111 15.77 -17.41 5.67
C TYR A 111 16.92 -18.29 6.16
N THR A 112 17.23 -18.27 7.46
CA THR A 112 18.32 -19.08 8.02
C THR A 112 17.99 -20.57 8.05
N VAL A 113 16.73 -20.95 7.85
CA VAL A 113 16.29 -22.34 7.66
C VAL A 113 16.11 -22.61 6.17
N LEU A 114 17.04 -23.37 5.59
CA LEU A 114 16.94 -23.85 4.20
C LEU A 114 16.61 -22.72 3.20
N ALA A 115 17.23 -21.55 3.36
CA ALA A 115 17.02 -20.35 2.54
C ALA A 115 15.56 -19.85 2.52
N GLY A 116 14.80 -20.08 3.60
CA GLY A 116 13.39 -19.66 3.72
C GLY A 116 12.48 -20.31 2.68
N THR A 117 12.90 -21.44 2.12
CA THR A 117 12.15 -22.17 1.09
C THR A 117 10.88 -22.80 1.67
N GLN A 118 9.87 -22.94 0.81
CA GLN A 118 8.53 -23.39 1.15
C GLN A 118 8.46 -24.92 1.04
N GLY A 119 8.57 -25.59 2.19
CA GLY A 119 8.47 -27.05 2.33
C GLY A 119 7.04 -27.56 2.61
N TYR A 120 6.91 -28.86 2.83
CA TYR A 120 5.63 -29.50 3.07
C TYR A 120 4.94 -28.98 4.34
N TYR A 121 5.61 -29.06 5.50
CA TYR A 121 5.02 -28.61 6.76
C TYR A 121 4.94 -27.08 6.85
N HIS A 122 5.82 -26.37 6.18
CA HIS A 122 5.76 -24.93 5.97
C HIS A 122 4.43 -24.53 5.33
N HIS A 123 4.03 -25.20 4.24
CA HIS A 123 2.74 -24.96 3.60
C HIS A 123 1.56 -25.29 4.50
N HIS A 124 1.58 -26.41 5.23
CA HIS A 124 0.53 -26.73 6.20
C HIS A 124 0.39 -25.67 7.30
N LYS A 125 1.50 -25.10 7.78
CA LYS A 125 1.50 -24.01 8.75
C LYS A 125 0.93 -22.72 8.15
N LEU A 126 1.32 -22.39 6.91
CA LEU A 126 0.80 -21.24 6.17
C LEU A 126 -0.71 -21.37 5.94
N ASP A 127 -1.18 -22.53 5.47
CA ASP A 127 -2.60 -22.80 5.20
C ASP A 127 -3.43 -22.69 6.47
N ARG A 128 -2.94 -23.21 7.60
CA ARG A 128 -3.59 -23.04 8.90
C ARG A 128 -3.69 -21.56 9.28
N ALA A 129 -2.62 -20.78 9.12
CA ALA A 129 -2.62 -19.36 9.46
C ALA A 129 -3.63 -18.57 8.60
N ILE A 130 -3.67 -18.84 7.30
CA ILE A 130 -4.65 -18.27 6.35
C ILE A 130 -6.07 -18.65 6.78
N ALA A 131 -6.31 -19.91 7.13
CA ALA A 131 -7.62 -20.37 7.58
C ALA A 131 -8.07 -19.69 8.88
N GLN A 132 -7.16 -19.50 9.84
CA GLN A 132 -7.45 -18.77 11.08
C GLN A 132 -7.72 -17.29 10.83
N ALA A 133 -6.92 -16.61 9.99
CA ALA A 133 -7.16 -15.22 9.61
C ALA A 133 -8.55 -15.05 8.98
N ARG A 134 -8.95 -15.97 8.09
CA ARG A 134 -10.29 -15.98 7.48
C ARG A 134 -11.39 -16.21 8.51
N GLN A 135 -11.25 -17.23 9.35
CA GLN A 135 -12.27 -17.63 10.33
C GLN A 135 -12.53 -16.53 11.35
N LEU A 136 -11.46 -15.89 11.83
CA LEU A 136 -11.51 -14.86 12.85
C LEU A 136 -11.63 -13.45 12.28
N LYS A 137 -11.58 -13.30 10.95
CA LYS A 137 -11.57 -12.02 10.23
C LYS A 137 -10.46 -11.07 10.71
N LEU A 138 -9.27 -11.62 10.95
CA LEU A 138 -8.12 -10.86 11.42
C LEU A 138 -7.22 -10.44 10.25
N PRO A 139 -6.65 -9.22 10.28
CA PRO A 139 -5.63 -8.80 9.33
C PRO A 139 -4.40 -9.72 9.41
N VAL A 140 -3.57 -9.70 8.36
CA VAL A 140 -2.33 -10.48 8.29
C VAL A 140 -1.13 -9.60 7.98
N VAL A 141 -0.06 -9.74 8.75
CA VAL A 141 1.27 -9.23 8.41
C VAL A 141 2.18 -10.41 8.08
N MET A 142 2.77 -10.41 6.89
CA MET A 142 3.63 -11.49 6.41
C MET A 142 5.01 -10.99 5.98
N TYR A 143 6.08 -11.55 6.58
CA TYR A 143 7.44 -11.41 6.06
C TYR A 143 7.74 -12.53 5.07
N THR A 144 8.11 -12.16 3.84
CA THR A 144 8.14 -13.07 2.70
C THR A 144 9.54 -13.50 2.26
N GLU A 145 10.59 -13.24 3.03
CA GLU A 145 11.97 -13.63 2.68
C GLU A 145 12.06 -15.14 2.41
N GLY A 146 12.60 -15.54 1.25
CA GLY A 146 12.79 -16.94 0.89
C GLY A 146 12.99 -17.22 -0.60
N GLY A 147 13.50 -18.41 -0.87
CA GLY A 147 13.90 -18.88 -2.21
C GLY A 147 12.84 -19.60 -3.03
N GLY A 148 11.57 -19.64 -2.60
CA GLY A 148 10.49 -20.35 -3.29
C GLY A 148 10.33 -21.81 -2.86
N GLY A 149 9.80 -22.66 -3.73
CA GLY A 149 9.50 -24.06 -3.42
C GLY A 149 10.74 -24.85 -3.00
N ARG A 150 10.62 -25.64 -1.93
CA ARG A 150 11.74 -26.40 -1.38
C ARG A 150 11.96 -27.73 -2.12
N PRO A 151 13.17 -27.98 -2.65
CA PRO A 151 13.55 -29.33 -3.05
C PRO A 151 13.99 -30.19 -1.86
N GLY A 152 13.79 -31.50 -1.95
CA GLY A 152 14.35 -32.49 -1.02
C GLY A 152 13.53 -32.77 0.24
N ASP A 153 12.22 -32.48 0.24
CA ASP A 153 11.29 -32.95 1.29
C ASP A 153 10.87 -34.40 1.01
N ASP A 154 11.81 -35.32 1.18
CA ASP A 154 11.73 -36.71 0.72
C ASP A 154 10.71 -37.59 1.49
N ASP A 155 10.26 -37.16 2.68
CA ASP A 155 9.24 -37.89 3.45
C ASP A 155 7.89 -37.90 2.70
N VAL A 156 7.65 -36.91 1.84
CA VAL A 156 6.39 -36.75 1.10
C VAL A 156 6.66 -36.75 -0.40
N LYS A 157 6.16 -37.77 -1.09
CA LYS A 157 6.26 -37.85 -2.55
C LYS A 157 5.11 -37.07 -3.19
N THR A 158 5.43 -36.03 -3.95
CA THR A 158 4.49 -35.53 -4.96
C THR A 158 4.35 -36.63 -6.02
N GLN A 159 3.14 -37.17 -6.24
CA GLN A 159 2.98 -38.25 -7.22
C GLN A 159 3.35 -37.83 -8.65
N ILE A 160 3.17 -36.56 -8.99
CA ILE A 160 3.55 -35.99 -10.30
C ILE A 160 4.20 -34.61 -10.10
N ALA A 161 3.41 -33.55 -9.90
CA ALA A 161 3.95 -32.16 -9.90
C ALA A 161 3.70 -31.36 -8.61
N GLY A 162 2.87 -31.86 -7.68
CA GLY A 162 2.55 -31.12 -6.44
C GLY A 162 1.72 -29.84 -6.63
N LEU A 163 1.22 -29.56 -7.84
CA LEU A 163 0.54 -28.30 -8.21
C LEU A 163 -0.90 -28.16 -7.68
N HIS A 164 -1.39 -29.12 -6.90
CA HIS A 164 -2.70 -29.03 -6.23
C HIS A 164 -2.65 -28.24 -4.91
N LEU A 165 -1.46 -27.72 -4.55
CA LEU A 165 -1.24 -26.91 -3.37
C LEU A 165 -2.14 -25.66 -3.37
N ALA A 166 -2.86 -25.46 -2.28
CA ALA A 166 -3.87 -24.40 -2.15
C ALA A 166 -3.33 -23.05 -1.65
N SER A 167 -2.14 -23.01 -1.02
CA SER A 167 -1.67 -21.85 -0.25
C SER A 167 -1.74 -20.53 -1.02
N PHE A 168 -1.32 -20.51 -2.29
CA PHE A 168 -1.31 -19.30 -3.10
C PHE A 168 -2.73 -18.82 -3.45
N ARG A 169 -3.62 -19.75 -3.79
CA ARG A 169 -5.04 -19.46 -4.06
C ARG A 169 -5.71 -18.92 -2.80
N ASP A 170 -5.51 -19.58 -1.67
CA ASP A 170 -6.18 -19.22 -0.42
C ASP A 170 -5.63 -17.91 0.16
N TRP A 171 -4.33 -17.66 0.02
CA TRP A 171 -3.72 -16.36 0.32
C TRP A 171 -4.30 -15.23 -0.54
N ALA A 172 -4.43 -15.45 -1.85
CA ALA A 172 -5.02 -14.48 -2.77
C ALA A 172 -6.50 -14.20 -2.42
N ALA A 173 -7.28 -15.26 -2.16
CA ALA A 173 -8.68 -15.16 -1.80
C ALA A 173 -8.91 -14.48 -0.43
N LEU A 174 -7.96 -14.60 0.51
CA LEU A 174 -8.03 -13.96 1.82
C LEU A 174 -8.15 -12.43 1.71
N GLY A 175 -7.56 -11.82 0.68
CA GLY A 175 -7.62 -10.37 0.44
C GLY A 175 -8.99 -9.81 0.10
N GLN A 176 -10.01 -10.66 -0.06
CA GLN A 176 -11.41 -10.22 -0.15
C GLN A 176 -12.02 -9.93 1.23
N TRP A 177 -11.39 -10.42 2.30
CA TRP A 177 -11.98 -10.45 3.64
C TRP A 177 -11.20 -9.62 4.65
N VAL A 178 -9.87 -9.63 4.58
CA VAL A 178 -9.00 -8.98 5.57
C VAL A 178 -7.78 -8.32 4.90
N PRO A 179 -7.24 -7.23 5.47
CA PRO A 179 -6.03 -6.60 4.96
C PRO A 179 -4.82 -7.53 5.05
N ARG A 180 -4.02 -7.59 3.99
CA ARG A 180 -2.75 -8.33 3.95
C ARG A 180 -1.60 -7.38 3.68
N ILE A 181 -0.72 -7.25 4.67
CA ILE A 181 0.49 -6.44 4.58
C ILE A 181 1.66 -7.39 4.38
N THR A 182 2.39 -7.23 3.27
CA THR A 182 3.58 -8.03 2.98
C THR A 182 4.83 -7.19 3.17
N VAL A 183 5.80 -7.77 3.86
CA VAL A 183 7.10 -7.15 4.14
C VAL A 183 8.19 -8.04 3.54
N ASN A 184 9.13 -7.43 2.83
CA ASN A 184 10.29 -8.15 2.34
C ASN A 184 11.60 -7.46 2.73
N HIS A 185 12.55 -8.28 3.16
CA HIS A 185 13.95 -7.95 3.30
C HIS A 185 14.74 -9.14 2.76
N GLY A 186 15.74 -8.92 1.90
CA GLY A 186 16.51 -10.00 1.28
C GLY A 186 15.85 -10.60 0.04
N TYR A 187 16.07 -11.91 -0.18
CA TYR A 187 15.61 -12.58 -1.40
C TYR A 187 14.14 -12.98 -1.30
N CYS A 188 13.40 -12.82 -2.39
CA CYS A 188 12.00 -13.19 -2.51
C CYS A 188 11.73 -13.78 -3.89
N PHE A 189 11.81 -15.10 -4.03
CA PHE A 189 11.71 -15.76 -5.32
C PHE A 189 10.53 -16.74 -5.44
N ALA A 190 10.01 -16.87 -6.66
CA ALA A 190 8.97 -17.82 -7.03
C ALA A 190 7.74 -17.75 -6.11
N GLY A 191 7.45 -18.80 -5.34
CA GLY A 191 6.30 -18.83 -4.44
C GLY A 191 6.33 -17.73 -3.36
N ASN A 192 7.51 -17.34 -2.87
CA ASN A 192 7.63 -16.23 -1.92
C ASN A 192 7.24 -14.90 -2.59
N ALA A 193 7.69 -14.68 -3.83
CA ALA A 193 7.33 -13.51 -4.61
C ALA A 193 5.83 -13.47 -4.96
N ALA A 194 5.23 -14.64 -5.24
CA ALA A 194 3.79 -14.75 -5.49
C ALA A 194 2.97 -14.33 -4.26
N LEU A 195 3.39 -14.72 -3.05
CA LEU A 195 2.77 -14.28 -1.79
C LEU A 195 2.97 -12.78 -1.57
N PHE A 196 4.20 -12.28 -1.76
CA PHE A 196 4.51 -10.84 -1.64
C PHE A 196 3.66 -9.99 -2.59
N GLY A 197 3.69 -10.30 -3.89
CA GLY A 197 2.99 -9.56 -4.93
C GLY A 197 1.47 -9.63 -4.82
N SER A 198 0.94 -10.64 -4.11
CA SER A 198 -0.48 -10.76 -3.80
C SER A 198 -0.88 -9.97 -2.55
N GLY A 199 0.02 -9.31 -1.83
CA GLY A 199 -0.31 -8.44 -0.69
C GLY A 199 -1.10 -7.20 -1.11
N ASP A 200 -1.90 -6.65 -0.19
CA ASP A 200 -2.70 -5.44 -0.44
C ASP A 200 -1.83 -4.17 -0.34
N ILE A 201 -0.90 -4.14 0.63
CA ILE A 201 0.18 -3.17 0.74
C ILE A 201 1.52 -3.90 0.83
N ARG A 202 2.47 -3.53 -0.04
CA ARG A 202 3.75 -4.22 -0.23
C ARG A 202 4.92 -3.35 0.19
N ILE A 203 5.56 -3.70 1.30
CA ILE A 203 6.70 -3.00 1.89
C ILE A 203 7.97 -3.78 1.58
N ALA A 204 9.00 -3.12 1.04
CA ALA A 204 10.30 -3.75 0.84
C ALA A 204 11.42 -2.86 1.36
N THR A 205 12.48 -3.48 1.88
CA THR A 205 13.72 -2.76 2.16
C THR A 205 14.53 -2.55 0.88
N ARG A 206 15.46 -1.60 0.87
CA ARG A 206 16.42 -1.45 -0.24
C ARG A 206 17.26 -2.70 -0.50
N ALA A 207 17.49 -3.49 0.55
CA ALA A 207 18.20 -4.76 0.49
C ALA A 207 17.30 -5.93 0.04
N SER A 208 16.29 -5.68 -0.80
CA SER A 208 15.38 -6.71 -1.33
C SER A 208 15.58 -6.99 -2.83
N TRP A 209 15.36 -8.26 -3.20
CA TRP A 209 15.39 -8.75 -4.58
C TRP A 209 14.21 -9.67 -4.80
N ILE A 210 13.27 -9.24 -5.64
CA ILE A 210 11.93 -9.81 -5.74
C ILE A 210 11.70 -10.24 -7.19
N GLY A 211 11.45 -11.53 -7.42
CA GLY A 211 11.27 -12.06 -8.77
C GLY A 211 10.48 -13.36 -8.84
N MET A 212 9.78 -13.60 -9.95
CA MET A 212 9.00 -14.84 -10.14
C MET A 212 9.87 -16.10 -10.32
N ALA A 213 11.18 -15.93 -10.52
CA ALA A 213 12.14 -17.02 -10.64
C ALA A 213 13.44 -16.64 -9.93
N GLY A 214 14.06 -17.60 -9.25
CA GLY A 214 15.43 -17.48 -8.74
C GLY A 214 16.47 -17.88 -9.80
N PRO A 215 17.77 -17.69 -9.53
CA PRO A 215 18.85 -17.93 -10.50
C PRO A 215 18.81 -19.29 -11.18
N ALA A 216 18.65 -20.36 -10.40
CA ALA A 216 18.63 -21.72 -10.92
C ALA A 216 17.48 -21.98 -11.91
N MET A 217 16.32 -21.35 -11.70
CA MET A 217 15.17 -21.48 -12.59
C MET A 217 15.36 -20.69 -13.89
N ILE A 218 16.00 -19.52 -13.82
CA ILE A 218 16.32 -18.70 -14.99
C ILE A 218 17.35 -19.40 -15.87
N GLU A 219 18.43 -19.91 -15.27
CA GLU A 219 19.44 -20.69 -16.00
C GLU A 219 18.84 -21.97 -16.59
N GLY A 220 18.04 -22.69 -15.79
CA GLY A 220 17.35 -23.90 -16.26
C GLY A 220 16.39 -23.65 -17.42
N GLY A 221 15.88 -22.42 -17.57
CA GLY A 221 15.07 -21.97 -18.71
C GLY A 221 15.86 -21.49 -19.93
N GLY A 222 17.19 -21.55 -19.90
CA GLY A 222 18.05 -21.11 -21.01
C GLY A 222 18.17 -19.59 -21.17
N LEU A 223 17.75 -18.81 -20.17
CA LEU A 223 17.75 -17.35 -20.22
C LEU A 223 19.09 -16.72 -19.80
N GLY A 224 20.07 -17.56 -19.45
CA GLY A 224 21.40 -17.15 -19.02
C GLY A 224 21.61 -17.26 -17.50
N ARG A 225 22.80 -16.89 -17.06
CA ARG A 225 23.22 -16.91 -15.65
C ARG A 225 23.14 -15.52 -15.06
N PHE A 226 22.51 -15.40 -13.91
CA PHE A 226 22.38 -14.16 -13.17
C PHE A 226 22.63 -14.40 -11.70
N GLU A 227 23.30 -13.44 -11.07
CA GLU A 227 23.38 -13.38 -9.61
C GLU A 227 21.98 -13.11 -9.04
N PRO A 228 21.65 -13.64 -7.84
CA PRO A 228 20.39 -13.33 -7.17
C PRO A 228 20.11 -11.82 -7.07
N THR A 229 21.17 -11.02 -6.90
CA THR A 229 21.07 -9.57 -6.73
C THR A 229 20.80 -8.81 -8.03
N GLN A 230 20.86 -9.47 -9.17
CA GLN A 230 20.47 -8.91 -10.48
C GLN A 230 18.98 -9.11 -10.79
N ILE A 231 18.28 -9.91 -9.99
CA ILE A 231 16.91 -10.31 -10.25
C ILE A 231 15.96 -9.44 -9.42
N GLY A 232 15.30 -8.49 -10.08
CA GLY A 232 14.30 -7.60 -9.49
C GLY A 232 14.75 -6.83 -8.24
N PRO A 233 15.84 -6.03 -8.30
CA PRO A 233 16.22 -5.15 -7.19
C PRO A 233 15.07 -4.25 -6.73
N ALA A 234 14.94 -4.03 -5.42
CA ALA A 234 13.82 -3.30 -4.82
C ALA A 234 13.58 -1.90 -5.42
N GLU A 235 14.65 -1.17 -5.78
CA GLU A 235 14.53 0.14 -6.41
C GLU A 235 13.86 0.10 -7.80
N GLN A 236 14.13 -0.95 -8.58
CA GLN A 236 13.47 -1.16 -9.86
C GLN A 236 12.01 -1.58 -9.65
N GLN A 237 11.78 -2.47 -8.68
CA GLN A 237 10.44 -2.92 -8.32
C GLN A 237 9.58 -1.80 -7.70
N PHE A 238 10.20 -0.78 -7.12
CA PHE A 238 9.50 0.43 -6.65
C PHE A 238 9.06 1.31 -7.83
N LYS A 239 9.93 1.46 -8.85
CA LYS A 239 9.64 2.25 -10.05
C LYS A 239 8.54 1.64 -10.93
N ASN A 240 8.44 0.32 -11.00
CA ASN A 240 7.44 -0.37 -11.83
C ASN A 240 6.12 -0.68 -11.09
N GLY A 241 5.98 -0.27 -9.82
CA GLY A 241 4.76 -0.45 -9.03
C GLY A 241 4.60 -1.82 -8.37
N VAL A 242 5.64 -2.66 -8.31
CA VAL A 242 5.65 -3.93 -7.55
C VAL A 242 5.81 -3.68 -6.06
N VAL A 243 6.64 -2.72 -5.66
CA VAL A 243 6.79 -2.27 -4.26
C VAL A 243 5.96 -1.01 -4.08
N ASP A 244 5.17 -0.95 -3.01
CA ASP A 244 4.36 0.22 -2.67
C ASP A 244 5.12 1.21 -1.79
N ILE A 245 5.86 0.69 -0.81
CA ILE A 245 6.66 1.48 0.12
C ILE A 245 8.07 0.88 0.19
N LEU A 246 9.06 1.70 -0.14
CA LEU A 246 10.48 1.33 -0.08
C LEU A 246 11.13 2.03 1.11
N VAL A 247 11.71 1.23 2.01
CA VAL A 247 12.36 1.67 3.25
C VAL A 247 13.82 1.22 3.30
N ASP A 248 14.60 1.74 4.22
CA ASP A 248 16.05 1.48 4.25
C ASP A 248 16.37 0.12 4.90
N ASP A 249 15.68 -0.25 5.98
CA ASP A 249 15.97 -1.46 6.75
C ASP A 249 14.72 -2.16 7.35
N GLU A 250 14.96 -3.28 8.04
CA GLU A 250 13.90 -4.09 8.66
C GLU A 250 13.19 -3.38 9.83
N ALA A 251 13.88 -2.47 10.52
CA ALA A 251 13.31 -1.69 11.63
C ALA A 251 12.25 -0.73 11.11
N GLU A 252 12.62 0.04 10.08
CA GLU A 252 11.72 0.94 9.39
C GLU A 252 10.57 0.16 8.73
N ALA A 253 10.86 -0.99 8.09
CA ALA A 253 9.82 -1.83 7.49
C ALA A 253 8.79 -2.30 8.52
N THR A 254 9.24 -2.65 9.74
CA THR A 254 8.36 -3.05 10.84
C THR A 254 7.52 -1.89 11.33
N ALA A 255 8.11 -0.71 11.51
CA ALA A 255 7.40 0.50 11.92
C ALA A 255 6.34 0.92 10.90
N VAL A 256 6.68 0.88 9.61
CA VAL A 256 5.73 1.15 8.52
C VAL A 256 4.63 0.09 8.47
N ALA A 257 4.93 -1.20 8.66
CA ALA A 257 3.91 -2.24 8.69
C ALA A 257 2.89 -2.01 9.83
N LYS A 258 3.36 -1.61 11.03
CA LYS A 258 2.50 -1.21 12.15
C LYS A 258 1.64 0.02 11.79
N GLN A 259 2.24 1.03 11.15
CA GLN A 259 1.53 2.23 10.74
C GLN A 259 0.45 1.92 9.70
N VAL A 260 0.78 1.15 8.65
CA VAL A 260 -0.17 0.67 7.64
C VAL A 260 -1.33 -0.07 8.30
N LEU A 261 -1.02 -1.02 9.19
CA LEU A 261 -2.03 -1.80 9.89
C LEU A 261 -3.00 -0.90 10.68
N SER A 262 -2.47 0.15 11.33
CA SER A 262 -3.28 1.07 12.14
C SER A 262 -4.45 1.69 11.36
N TYR A 263 -4.30 1.97 10.05
CA TYR A 263 -5.38 2.56 9.26
C TYR A 263 -6.56 1.61 9.03
N PHE A 264 -6.33 0.30 9.17
CA PHE A 264 -7.37 -0.73 9.12
C PHE A 264 -7.91 -1.12 10.50
N GLN A 265 -7.33 -0.58 11.57
CA GLN A 265 -7.71 -0.87 12.96
C GLN A 265 -8.64 0.19 13.56
N GLY A 266 -9.06 1.18 12.76
CA GLY A 266 -10.03 2.20 13.15
C GLY A 266 -9.42 3.53 13.58
N ALA A 267 -10.22 4.32 14.29
CA ALA A 267 -9.83 5.63 14.79
C ALA A 267 -8.85 5.53 15.97
N ILE A 268 -8.00 6.53 16.10
CA ILE A 268 -7.06 6.69 17.21
C ILE A 268 -7.27 8.07 17.85
N ALA A 269 -6.49 8.41 18.88
CA ALA A 269 -6.47 9.80 19.37
C ALA A 269 -5.98 10.75 18.26
N GLY A 270 -6.77 11.79 17.98
CA GLY A 270 -6.43 12.82 17.01
C GLY A 270 -5.29 13.73 17.48
N SER A 271 -4.69 14.44 16.53
CA SER A 271 -3.72 15.50 16.81
C SER A 271 -3.89 16.69 15.87
N GLU A 272 -3.32 17.83 16.25
CA GLU A 272 -3.23 18.99 15.36
C GLU A 272 -2.36 18.69 14.13
N PRO A 273 -2.64 19.32 12.97
CA PRO A 273 -1.82 19.15 11.78
C PRO A 273 -0.41 19.71 11.96
N GLU A 274 0.53 19.24 11.14
CA GLU A 274 1.93 19.68 11.17
C GLU A 274 2.07 21.16 10.76
N LEU A 275 1.24 21.62 9.82
CA LEU A 275 1.22 23.00 9.34
C LEU A 275 -0.04 23.72 9.83
N ALA A 276 0.13 24.99 10.22
CA ALA A 276 -0.96 25.82 10.70
C ALA A 276 -1.97 26.13 9.58
N ALA A 277 -3.27 26.07 9.88
CA ALA A 277 -4.33 26.19 8.87
C ALA A 277 -4.24 27.44 7.97
N HIS A 278 -3.75 28.58 8.48
CA HIS A 278 -3.65 29.81 7.70
C HIS A 278 -2.66 29.69 6.53
N THR A 279 -1.65 28.83 6.62
CA THR A 279 -0.66 28.66 5.55
C THR A 279 -1.27 28.07 4.29
N LEU A 280 -2.42 27.40 4.39
CA LEU A 280 -3.12 26.80 3.24
C LEU A 280 -3.56 27.83 2.20
N ARG A 281 -3.80 29.08 2.60
CA ARG A 281 -4.16 30.18 1.69
C ARG A 281 -3.02 30.58 0.75
N ASP A 282 -1.77 30.33 1.16
CA ASP A 282 -0.58 30.83 0.48
C ASP A 282 0.16 29.73 -0.32
N VAL A 283 -0.28 28.46 -0.21
CA VAL A 283 0.41 27.33 -0.88
C VAL A 283 0.28 27.39 -2.40
N ILE A 284 -0.86 27.85 -2.92
CA ILE A 284 -1.12 27.90 -4.35
C ILE A 284 -0.71 29.29 -4.87
N PRO A 285 0.22 29.37 -5.85
CA PRO A 285 0.61 30.63 -6.47
C PRO A 285 -0.55 31.34 -7.15
N GLU A 286 -0.54 32.67 -7.11
CA GLU A 286 -1.52 33.52 -7.82
C GLU A 286 -1.47 33.31 -9.34
N ASP A 287 -0.27 33.15 -9.91
CA ASP A 287 -0.14 32.78 -11.32
C ASP A 287 -0.52 31.31 -11.50
N ARG A 288 -1.71 31.10 -12.09
CA ARG A 288 -2.30 29.79 -12.36
C ARG A 288 -1.42 28.81 -13.14
N ARG A 289 -0.39 29.29 -13.84
CA ARG A 289 0.55 28.43 -14.60
C ARG A 289 1.59 27.75 -13.72
N TRP A 290 1.81 28.24 -12.50
CA TRP A 290 2.87 27.75 -11.63
C TRP A 290 2.40 26.54 -10.83
N ALA A 291 3.28 25.55 -10.71
CA ALA A 291 3.05 24.37 -9.88
C ALA A 291 3.36 24.66 -8.40
N TYR A 292 2.84 23.82 -7.50
CA TYR A 292 3.06 23.93 -6.06
C TYR A 292 3.19 22.54 -5.42
N PRO A 293 3.82 22.43 -4.24
CA PRO A 293 4.01 21.15 -3.58
C PRO A 293 2.72 20.73 -2.85
N VAL A 294 1.84 19.98 -3.52
CA VAL A 294 0.56 19.49 -2.94
C VAL A 294 0.74 18.72 -1.62
N ARG A 295 1.91 18.12 -1.37
CA ARG A 295 2.25 17.50 -0.09
C ARG A 295 2.24 18.47 1.10
N GLN A 296 2.48 19.77 0.88
CA GLN A 296 2.28 20.78 1.91
C GLN A 296 0.80 20.99 2.23
N VAL A 297 -0.08 20.97 1.22
CA VAL A 297 -1.54 20.98 1.45
C VAL A 297 -1.93 19.76 2.30
N ILE A 298 -1.50 18.56 1.90
CA ILE A 298 -1.80 17.32 2.63
C ILE A 298 -1.35 17.41 4.10
N LYS A 299 -0.12 17.89 4.36
CA LYS A 299 0.43 18.08 5.72
C LYS A 299 -0.30 19.14 6.55
N GLY A 300 -0.89 20.15 5.92
CA GLY A 300 -1.73 21.14 6.61
C GLY A 300 -3.15 20.65 6.89
N LEU A 301 -3.56 19.52 6.30
CA LEU A 301 -4.89 18.93 6.50
C LEU A 301 -4.88 17.74 7.46
N CYS A 302 -3.87 16.88 7.39
CA CYS A 302 -3.81 15.66 8.17
C CYS A 302 -3.16 15.84 9.55
N ASP A 303 -3.50 14.95 10.47
CA ASP A 303 -2.88 14.81 11.78
C ASP A 303 -1.37 14.60 11.61
N LYS A 304 -0.59 15.17 12.53
CA LYS A 304 0.87 15.09 12.49
C LYS A 304 1.36 13.64 12.39
N ASP A 305 2.36 13.41 11.53
CA ASP A 305 3.00 12.11 11.31
C ASP A 305 2.05 11.00 10.82
N THR A 306 0.87 11.35 10.27
CA THR A 306 -0.11 10.37 9.78
C THR A 306 -0.20 10.25 8.26
N PHE A 307 0.44 11.13 7.49
CA PHE A 307 0.50 10.97 6.04
C PHE A 307 1.49 9.87 5.65
N LEU A 308 0.97 8.76 5.14
CA LEU A 308 1.75 7.65 4.61
C LEU A 308 1.49 7.50 3.10
N GLU A 309 2.45 7.97 2.30
CA GLU A 309 2.37 7.89 0.84
C GLU A 309 2.62 6.47 0.32
N VAL A 310 1.75 6.01 -0.58
CA VAL A 310 1.78 4.66 -1.17
C VAL A 310 2.07 4.78 -2.66
N GLY A 311 3.09 4.07 -3.14
CA GLY A 311 3.49 4.06 -4.56
C GLY A 311 4.07 5.39 -5.05
N ARG A 312 4.82 6.11 -4.20
CA ARG A 312 5.31 7.49 -4.43
C ARG A 312 5.97 7.73 -5.79
N VAL A 313 6.67 6.74 -6.35
CA VAL A 313 7.43 6.90 -7.61
C VAL A 313 6.76 6.26 -8.84
N TYR A 314 5.65 5.56 -8.65
CA TYR A 314 4.85 4.96 -9.73
C TYR A 314 3.59 5.81 -9.96
N GLY A 315 3.25 6.13 -11.21
CA GLY A 315 2.10 7.00 -11.53
C GLY A 315 2.16 8.34 -10.78
N ARG A 316 3.29 9.04 -10.88
CA ARG A 316 3.68 10.14 -9.97
C ARG A 316 2.76 11.36 -10.00
N SER A 317 2.00 11.56 -11.07
CA SER A 317 1.04 12.66 -11.18
C SER A 317 -0.21 12.48 -10.32
N VAL A 318 -0.41 11.28 -9.75
CA VAL A 318 -1.44 11.02 -8.73
C VAL A 318 -0.79 10.42 -7.49
N ILE A 319 -0.89 11.14 -6.39
CA ILE A 319 -0.53 10.70 -5.04
C ILE A 319 -1.65 9.83 -4.51
N THR A 320 -1.30 8.69 -3.93
CA THR A 320 -2.20 7.87 -3.12
C THR A 320 -1.56 7.65 -1.77
N GLY A 321 -2.35 7.50 -0.72
CA GLY A 321 -1.81 7.21 0.60
C GLY A 321 -2.86 7.28 1.68
N PHE A 322 -2.45 6.98 2.91
CA PHE A 322 -3.31 7.12 4.07
C PHE A 322 -3.01 8.44 4.79
N ILE A 323 -4.05 9.03 5.37
CA ILE A 323 -3.96 10.15 6.30
C ILE A 323 -4.87 9.86 7.50
N ARG A 324 -4.73 10.67 8.55
CA ARG A 324 -5.79 10.82 9.55
C ARG A 324 -6.23 12.26 9.66
N ILE A 325 -7.51 12.47 9.97
CA ILE A 325 -8.05 13.77 10.36
C ILE A 325 -8.84 13.53 11.64
N ASP A 326 -8.39 14.13 12.75
CA ASP A 326 -8.94 13.91 14.10
C ASP A 326 -8.95 12.42 14.47
N GLY A 327 -7.85 11.74 14.16
CA GLY A 327 -7.64 10.32 14.46
C GLY A 327 -8.34 9.35 13.50
N VAL A 328 -9.25 9.82 12.66
CA VAL A 328 -10.05 8.99 11.73
C VAL A 328 -9.21 8.63 10.49
N PRO A 329 -9.06 7.34 10.14
CA PRO A 329 -8.30 6.94 8.96
C PRO A 329 -9.05 7.27 7.66
N ILE A 330 -8.36 7.94 6.75
CA ILE A 330 -8.90 8.35 5.44
C ILE A 330 -7.89 7.96 4.36
N GLY A 331 -8.38 7.37 3.28
CA GLY A 331 -7.61 7.19 2.06
C GLY A 331 -7.52 8.52 1.30
N LEU A 332 -6.37 8.81 0.72
CA LEU A 332 -6.11 10.04 -0.01
C LEU A 332 -5.85 9.71 -1.48
N ILE A 333 -6.46 10.47 -2.37
CA ILE A 333 -6.04 10.60 -3.77
C ILE A 333 -5.82 12.09 -4.06
N ALA A 334 -4.68 12.45 -4.67
CA ALA A 334 -4.37 13.86 -4.94
C ALA A 334 -3.56 14.02 -6.22
N ASN A 335 -3.83 15.06 -7.02
CA ASN A 335 -2.99 15.36 -8.17
C ASN A 335 -1.69 16.07 -7.75
N ASP A 336 -0.55 15.65 -8.29
CA ASP A 336 0.72 16.35 -8.14
C ASP A 336 0.98 17.19 -9.38
N CYS A 337 0.67 18.48 -9.31
CA CYS A 337 0.83 19.39 -10.44
C CYS A 337 2.31 19.63 -10.83
N GLN A 338 3.28 19.22 -10.01
CA GLN A 338 4.71 19.24 -10.36
C GLN A 338 5.10 18.06 -11.27
N GLN A 339 4.20 17.10 -11.49
CA GLN A 339 4.40 15.93 -12.32
C GLN A 339 3.37 15.93 -13.46
N LEU A 340 3.83 16.05 -14.71
CA LEU A 340 2.96 16.11 -15.90
C LEU A 340 1.85 17.19 -15.79
N GLY A 341 2.10 18.27 -15.05
CA GLY A 341 1.10 19.32 -14.80
C GLY A 341 -0.11 18.86 -13.98
N GLY A 342 -0.08 17.66 -13.38
CA GLY A 342 -1.20 17.03 -12.67
C GLY A 342 -2.09 16.16 -13.57
N ALA A 343 -1.71 15.95 -14.83
CA ALA A 343 -2.47 15.11 -15.75
C ALA A 343 -2.48 13.64 -15.29
N VAL A 344 -3.62 12.98 -15.41
CA VAL A 344 -3.75 11.57 -15.06
C VAL A 344 -3.27 10.75 -16.25
N ASP A 345 -2.08 10.17 -16.15
CA ASP A 345 -1.52 9.26 -17.16
C ASP A 345 -1.95 7.81 -16.92
N ALA A 346 -1.53 6.89 -17.80
CA ALA A 346 -1.96 5.51 -17.75
C ALA A 346 -1.49 4.77 -16.47
N GLN A 347 -0.30 5.08 -15.94
CA GLN A 347 0.19 4.50 -14.68
C GLN A 347 -0.52 5.08 -13.45
N ALA A 348 -0.74 6.39 -13.44
CA ALA A 348 -1.53 7.07 -12.42
C ALA A 348 -2.97 6.55 -12.40
N ALA A 349 -3.57 6.25 -13.56
CA ALA A 349 -4.90 5.68 -13.65
C ALA A 349 -4.99 4.28 -13.01
N ASP A 350 -4.06 3.36 -13.34
CA ASP A 350 -4.02 2.04 -12.71
C ASP A 350 -3.83 2.14 -11.19
N LYS A 351 -2.93 3.04 -10.75
CA LYS A 351 -2.66 3.29 -9.34
C LYS A 351 -3.91 3.79 -8.61
N ALA A 352 -4.59 4.80 -9.17
CA ALA A 352 -5.80 5.37 -8.62
C ALA A 352 -6.96 4.35 -8.58
N ALA A 353 -7.16 3.58 -9.65
CA ALA A 353 -8.18 2.54 -9.71
C ALA A 353 -7.92 1.43 -8.68
N ARG A 354 -6.66 1.01 -8.50
CA ARG A 354 -6.27 0.07 -7.44
C ARG A 354 -6.57 0.66 -6.05
N TRP A 355 -6.32 1.94 -5.86
CA TRP A 355 -6.54 2.64 -4.60
C TRP A 355 -8.03 2.74 -4.24
N TYR A 356 -8.90 3.11 -5.17
CA TYR A 356 -10.36 3.06 -5.01
C TYR A 356 -10.81 1.67 -4.57
N ARG A 357 -10.37 0.61 -5.26
CA ARG A 357 -10.73 -0.78 -4.94
C ARG A 357 -10.21 -1.23 -3.57
N LEU A 358 -9.06 -0.72 -3.11
CA LEU A 358 -8.53 -1.02 -1.77
C LEU A 358 -9.40 -0.36 -0.71
N CYS A 359 -9.63 0.95 -0.83
CA CYS A 359 -10.40 1.72 0.14
C CYS A 359 -11.85 1.24 0.20
N GLN A 360 -12.47 0.94 -0.95
CA GLN A 360 -13.80 0.34 -1.05
C GLN A 360 -13.89 -0.95 -0.24
N ARG A 361 -12.95 -1.87 -0.47
CA ARG A 361 -12.97 -3.21 0.11
C ARG A 361 -12.83 -3.21 1.62
N PHE A 362 -12.01 -2.30 2.15
CA PHE A 362 -11.75 -2.19 3.58
C PHE A 362 -12.52 -1.05 4.24
N LYS A 363 -13.52 -0.49 3.54
CA LYS A 363 -14.43 0.53 4.07
C LYS A 363 -13.72 1.76 4.60
N ILE A 364 -12.66 2.18 3.90
CA ILE A 364 -11.91 3.39 4.23
C ILE A 364 -12.52 4.53 3.42
N PRO A 365 -12.97 5.63 4.07
CA PRO A 365 -13.47 6.81 3.38
C PRO A 365 -12.34 7.45 2.56
N LEU A 366 -12.69 8.20 1.51
CA LEU A 366 -11.70 8.79 0.60
C LEU A 366 -11.78 10.32 0.58
N LEU A 367 -10.63 10.97 0.57
CA LEU A 367 -10.45 12.37 0.25
C LEU A 367 -9.80 12.49 -1.13
N SER A 368 -10.44 13.23 -2.03
CA SER A 368 -9.87 13.60 -3.32
C SER A 368 -9.45 15.06 -3.33
N LEU A 369 -8.15 15.33 -3.45
CA LEU A 369 -7.60 16.67 -3.65
C LEU A 369 -7.31 16.88 -5.14
N THR A 370 -8.24 17.54 -5.84
CA THR A 370 -8.22 17.62 -7.30
C THR A 370 -7.55 18.92 -7.78
N ASP A 371 -6.50 18.76 -8.60
CA ASP A 371 -5.84 19.84 -9.37
C ASP A 371 -5.29 19.24 -10.68
N THR A 372 -6.19 18.92 -11.60
CA THR A 372 -5.84 18.19 -12.83
C THR A 372 -6.31 18.91 -14.09
N PRO A 373 -5.45 18.94 -15.14
CA PRO A 373 -5.87 19.32 -16.49
C PRO A 373 -6.68 18.24 -17.22
N GLY A 374 -6.95 17.11 -16.55
CA GLY A 374 -7.65 15.96 -17.12
C GLY A 374 -6.70 14.79 -17.38
N PHE A 375 -7.13 13.88 -18.25
CA PHE A 375 -6.30 12.75 -18.67
C PHE A 375 -5.14 13.20 -19.56
N MET A 376 -4.04 12.46 -19.51
CA MET A 376 -2.96 12.59 -20.46
C MET A 376 -3.42 12.14 -21.85
N VAL A 377 -3.10 12.92 -22.88
CA VAL A 377 -3.52 12.68 -24.26
C VAL A 377 -2.32 12.60 -25.21
N GLY A 378 -2.58 12.14 -26.43
CA GLY A 378 -1.60 12.10 -27.52
C GLY A 378 -1.11 10.68 -27.82
N PRO A 379 -0.49 10.45 -28.99
CA PRO A 379 -0.16 9.10 -29.46
C PRO A 379 0.65 8.26 -28.47
N ASP A 380 1.57 8.89 -27.73
CA ASP A 380 2.39 8.19 -26.72
C ASP A 380 1.56 7.71 -25.51
N SER A 381 0.53 8.48 -25.12
CA SER A 381 -0.44 8.06 -24.09
C SER A 381 -1.25 6.87 -24.59
N GLU A 382 -1.75 6.95 -25.84
CA GLU A 382 -2.55 5.88 -26.44
C GLU A 382 -1.76 4.57 -26.60
N ALA A 383 -0.46 4.66 -26.92
CA ALA A 383 0.43 3.50 -26.99
C ALA A 383 0.62 2.79 -25.63
N GLN A 384 0.30 3.45 -24.51
CA GLN A 384 0.31 2.87 -23.16
C GLN A 384 -1.04 2.25 -22.76
N ALA A 385 -1.96 2.08 -23.71
CA ALA A 385 -3.34 1.64 -23.50
C ALA A 385 -4.13 2.60 -22.60
N ALA A 386 -3.97 3.90 -22.81
CA ALA A 386 -4.65 4.95 -22.05
C ALA A 386 -6.16 4.70 -21.93
N VAL A 387 -6.85 4.40 -23.05
CA VAL A 387 -8.30 4.19 -23.07
C VAL A 387 -8.79 3.21 -22.01
N THR A 388 -8.24 1.99 -21.93
CA THR A 388 -8.71 0.97 -20.97
C THR A 388 -8.23 1.24 -19.55
N ARG A 389 -7.00 1.75 -19.39
CA ARG A 389 -6.42 2.01 -18.07
C ARG A 389 -7.09 3.20 -17.38
N MET A 390 -7.39 4.25 -18.12
CA MET A 390 -8.15 5.42 -17.64
C MET A 390 -9.63 5.08 -17.41
N ALA A 391 -10.25 4.26 -18.28
CA ALA A 391 -11.60 3.74 -18.05
C ALA A 391 -11.72 2.99 -16.72
N SER A 392 -10.68 2.27 -16.31
CA SER A 392 -10.67 1.52 -15.05
C SER A 392 -10.88 2.39 -13.79
N MET A 393 -10.56 3.69 -13.86
CA MET A 393 -10.88 4.62 -12.77
C MET A 393 -12.38 4.89 -12.66
N PHE A 394 -13.08 5.02 -13.79
CA PHE A 394 -14.54 5.18 -13.78
C PHE A 394 -15.23 3.92 -13.24
N GLU A 395 -14.78 2.74 -13.64
CA GLU A 395 -15.30 1.48 -13.09
C GLU A 395 -15.06 1.38 -11.58
N ALA A 396 -13.86 1.72 -11.11
CA ALA A 396 -13.53 1.68 -9.69
C ALA A 396 -14.27 2.75 -8.87
N GLY A 397 -14.42 3.96 -9.43
CA GLY A 397 -15.15 5.07 -8.82
C GLY A 397 -16.65 4.80 -8.75
N ALA A 398 -17.26 4.28 -9.81
CA ALA A 398 -18.67 3.92 -9.83
C ALA A 398 -19.02 2.77 -8.86
N ALA A 399 -18.04 1.90 -8.56
CA ALA A 399 -18.17 0.84 -7.56
C ALA A 399 -17.79 1.30 -6.13
N PHE A 400 -17.36 2.56 -5.94
CA PHE A 400 -16.99 3.10 -4.65
C PHE A 400 -18.23 3.61 -3.90
N ASP A 401 -18.62 2.93 -2.82
CA ASP A 401 -19.80 3.25 -2.03
C ASP A 401 -19.48 3.81 -0.63
N GLN A 402 -18.20 3.99 -0.32
CA GLN A 402 -17.77 4.62 0.92
C GLN A 402 -17.82 6.15 0.80
N PRO A 403 -17.89 6.90 1.92
CA PRO A 403 -17.90 8.36 1.87
C PRO A 403 -16.68 8.92 1.14
N LEU A 404 -16.95 9.64 0.04
CA LEU A 404 -15.97 10.34 -0.78
C LEU A 404 -16.20 11.84 -0.61
N VAL A 405 -15.16 12.58 -0.23
CA VAL A 405 -15.19 14.05 -0.25
C VAL A 405 -14.20 14.53 -1.29
N ALA A 406 -14.66 15.37 -2.21
CA ALA A 406 -13.84 16.00 -3.23
C ALA A 406 -13.58 17.46 -2.88
N LEU A 407 -12.32 17.86 -2.97
CA LEU A 407 -11.87 19.24 -2.82
C LEU A 407 -11.06 19.65 -4.05
N PHE A 408 -11.60 20.56 -4.84
CA PHE A 408 -10.90 21.17 -5.96
C PHE A 408 -9.98 22.27 -5.44
N LEU A 409 -8.68 22.03 -5.52
CA LEU A 409 -7.66 23.00 -5.11
C LEU A 409 -7.49 24.10 -6.15
N ARG A 410 -7.46 23.71 -7.43
CA ARG A 410 -7.36 24.64 -8.57
C ARG A 410 -8.02 24.06 -9.81
N LYS A 411 -7.36 23.20 -10.60
CA LYS A 411 -7.92 22.73 -11.88
C LYS A 411 -8.90 21.56 -11.71
N GLY A 412 -10.10 21.71 -12.26
CA GLY A 412 -11.12 20.67 -12.40
C GLY A 412 -11.51 20.49 -13.87
N TYR A 413 -10.59 19.99 -14.71
CA TYR A 413 -10.81 19.89 -16.16
C TYR A 413 -11.13 18.47 -16.67
N GLY A 414 -12.21 18.39 -17.46
CA GLY A 414 -12.58 17.25 -18.28
C GLY A 414 -12.72 15.91 -17.55
N LEU A 415 -12.64 14.83 -18.32
CA LEU A 415 -12.87 13.47 -17.85
C LEU A 415 -11.89 13.02 -16.76
N GLY A 416 -10.66 13.54 -16.74
CA GLY A 416 -9.70 13.22 -15.68
C GLY A 416 -10.12 13.77 -14.32
N ALA A 417 -10.68 14.98 -14.26
CA ALA A 417 -11.23 15.52 -13.02
C ALA A 417 -12.46 14.75 -12.55
N MET A 418 -13.33 14.32 -13.48
CA MET A 418 -14.45 13.44 -13.16
C MET A 418 -13.97 12.12 -12.57
N ALA A 419 -12.95 11.49 -13.18
CA ALA A 419 -12.39 10.24 -12.69
C ALA A 419 -11.77 10.37 -11.28
N MET A 420 -11.13 11.50 -10.97
CA MET A 420 -10.59 11.80 -9.64
C MET A 420 -11.67 11.94 -8.55
N THR A 421 -12.92 12.12 -8.93
CA THR A 421 -14.05 12.37 -8.02
C THR A 421 -15.07 11.23 -8.02
N GLY A 422 -14.67 10.03 -8.44
CA GLY A 422 -15.58 8.87 -8.47
C GLY A 422 -16.40 8.75 -9.76
N GLY A 423 -16.04 9.50 -10.79
CA GLY A 423 -16.64 9.45 -12.13
C GLY A 423 -17.57 10.62 -12.46
N SER A 424 -17.91 11.45 -11.48
CA SER A 424 -18.72 12.67 -11.62
C SER A 424 -18.50 13.59 -10.42
N PHE A 425 -18.66 14.90 -10.58
CA PHE A 425 -18.62 15.84 -9.44
C PHE A 425 -19.81 15.66 -8.48
N ALA A 426 -20.86 14.96 -8.91
CA ALA A 426 -22.01 14.59 -8.08
C ALA A 426 -21.87 13.22 -7.39
N ALA A 427 -20.81 12.45 -7.67
CA ALA A 427 -20.56 11.16 -7.01
C ALA A 427 -20.07 11.30 -5.56
N PRO A 428 -19.22 12.29 -5.19
CA PRO A 428 -18.83 12.53 -3.81
C PRO A 428 -20.05 12.79 -2.92
N SER A 429 -19.95 12.41 -1.65
CA SER A 429 -20.88 12.85 -0.61
C SER A 429 -20.84 14.36 -0.40
N TYR A 430 -19.71 14.99 -0.76
CA TYR A 430 -19.58 16.44 -0.86
C TYR A 430 -18.46 16.82 -1.82
N ALA A 431 -18.71 17.80 -2.68
CA ALA A 431 -17.76 18.38 -3.62
C ALA A 431 -17.60 19.89 -3.34
N ALA A 432 -16.43 20.29 -2.83
CA ALA A 432 -16.12 21.69 -2.54
C ALA A 432 -14.93 22.18 -3.38
N ALA A 433 -14.78 23.49 -3.50
CA ALA A 433 -13.60 24.10 -4.10
C ALA A 433 -12.98 25.16 -3.19
N TRP A 434 -11.67 25.36 -3.34
CA TRP A 434 -11.04 26.62 -2.92
C TRP A 434 -11.41 27.74 -3.89
N PRO A 435 -11.25 29.03 -3.52
CA PRO A 435 -11.56 30.16 -4.39
C PRO A 435 -10.71 30.17 -5.66
N THR A 436 -9.56 29.50 -5.63
CA THR A 436 -8.66 29.26 -6.76
C THR A 436 -9.18 28.22 -7.76
N GLY A 437 -10.30 27.57 -7.47
CA GLY A 437 -10.91 26.56 -8.34
C GLY A 437 -11.30 27.10 -9.72
N GLU A 438 -10.96 26.35 -10.75
CA GLU A 438 -11.23 26.64 -12.16
C GLU A 438 -11.67 25.37 -12.90
N PHE A 439 -12.78 25.47 -13.64
CA PHE A 439 -13.52 24.34 -14.20
C PHE A 439 -13.74 24.49 -15.70
N GLY A 440 -13.93 23.37 -16.39
CA GLY A 440 -14.16 23.34 -17.84
C GLY A 440 -14.07 21.93 -18.44
N GLY A 441 -14.69 21.74 -19.60
CA GLY A 441 -14.70 20.44 -20.30
C GLY A 441 -13.33 19.98 -20.80
N MET A 442 -12.39 20.92 -21.00
CA MET A 442 -10.98 20.69 -21.33
C MET A 442 -10.16 21.91 -20.88
N GLY A 443 -8.83 21.85 -21.01
CA GLY A 443 -7.98 23.02 -20.75
C GLY A 443 -8.42 24.23 -21.59
N LEU A 444 -8.52 25.40 -20.96
CA LEU A 444 -9.17 26.59 -21.53
C LEU A 444 -8.49 27.06 -22.82
N GLU A 445 -7.17 27.04 -22.87
CA GLU A 445 -6.39 27.38 -24.07
C GLU A 445 -6.70 26.43 -25.23
N GLY A 446 -6.88 25.14 -24.92
CA GLY A 446 -7.30 24.13 -25.90
C GLY A 446 -8.71 24.39 -26.42
N ALA A 447 -9.63 24.72 -25.53
CA ALA A 447 -11.01 25.08 -25.88
C ALA A 447 -11.06 26.30 -26.80
N VAL A 448 -10.28 27.35 -26.50
CA VAL A 448 -10.22 28.56 -27.35
C VAL A 448 -9.64 28.23 -28.73
N ARG A 449 -8.51 27.51 -28.80
CA ARG A 449 -7.87 27.13 -30.08
C ARG A 449 -8.77 26.28 -30.96
N LEU A 450 -9.65 25.47 -30.36
CA LEU A 450 -10.57 24.62 -31.10
C LEU A 450 -11.83 25.38 -31.51
N GLY A 451 -12.51 26.03 -30.56
CA GLY A 451 -13.79 26.70 -30.76
C GLY A 451 -13.70 27.97 -31.61
N TYR A 452 -12.60 28.71 -31.48
CA TYR A 452 -12.40 30.01 -32.14
C TYR A 452 -11.34 29.95 -33.25
N ARG A 453 -10.98 28.75 -33.73
CA ARG A 453 -9.92 28.58 -34.75
C ARG A 453 -10.10 29.50 -35.96
N LYS A 454 -11.30 29.48 -36.55
CA LYS A 454 -11.61 30.28 -37.75
C LYS A 454 -11.53 31.79 -37.48
N GLU A 455 -11.97 32.23 -36.30
CA GLU A 455 -11.91 33.63 -35.90
C GLU A 455 -10.45 34.08 -35.72
N LEU A 456 -9.65 33.29 -35.02
CA LEU A 456 -8.24 33.59 -34.77
C LEU A 456 -7.40 33.54 -36.06
N GLU A 457 -7.64 32.58 -36.94
CA GLU A 457 -6.96 32.47 -38.24
C GLU A 457 -7.30 33.63 -39.19
N ALA A 458 -8.47 34.24 -39.05
CA ALA A 458 -8.87 35.40 -39.84
C ALA A 458 -8.08 36.67 -39.48
N ILE A 459 -7.57 36.78 -38.25
CA ILE A 459 -6.77 37.92 -37.78
C ILE A 459 -5.35 37.78 -38.33
N GLN A 460 -4.94 38.69 -39.23
CA GLN A 460 -3.64 38.61 -39.91
C GLN A 460 -2.47 39.04 -39.02
N ASP A 461 -2.67 40.05 -38.17
CA ASP A 461 -1.64 40.53 -37.25
C ASP A 461 -1.46 39.52 -36.09
N PRO A 462 -0.25 38.93 -35.91
CA PRO A 462 0.03 38.02 -34.80
C PRO A 462 -0.20 38.65 -33.42
N ALA A 463 0.05 39.95 -33.24
CA ALA A 463 -0.14 40.63 -31.97
C ALA A 463 -1.63 40.79 -31.64
N GLU A 464 -2.43 41.23 -32.61
CA GLU A 464 -3.89 41.33 -32.49
C GLU A 464 -4.52 39.95 -32.24
N ARG A 465 -4.04 38.91 -32.94
CA ARG A 465 -4.49 37.53 -32.74
C ARG A 465 -4.22 37.05 -31.32
N GLN A 466 -3.03 37.34 -30.78
CA GLN A 466 -2.66 36.97 -29.42
C GLN A 466 -3.52 37.69 -28.38
N ILE A 467 -3.77 39.00 -28.55
CA ILE A 467 -4.67 39.78 -27.68
C ILE A 467 -6.07 39.18 -27.68
N ARG A 468 -6.60 38.82 -28.86
CA ARG A 468 -7.92 38.19 -28.97
C ARG A 468 -7.96 36.81 -28.32
N PHE A 469 -6.92 36.01 -28.52
CA PHE A 469 -6.78 34.70 -27.88
C PHE A 469 -6.78 34.83 -26.35
N ASP A 470 -5.97 35.72 -25.79
CA ASP A 470 -5.87 35.92 -24.34
C ASP A 470 -7.19 36.45 -23.76
N ALA A 471 -7.90 37.34 -24.48
CA ALA A 471 -9.21 37.81 -24.09
C ALA A 471 -10.26 36.68 -24.04
N LEU A 472 -10.26 35.77 -25.03
CA LEU A 472 -11.16 34.61 -25.04
C LEU A 472 -10.82 33.63 -23.90
N VAL A 473 -9.53 33.41 -23.60
CA VAL A 473 -9.11 32.58 -22.47
C VAL A 473 -9.56 33.19 -21.14
N ALA A 474 -9.41 34.51 -20.97
CA ALA A 474 -9.88 35.22 -19.78
C ALA A 474 -11.40 35.11 -19.63
N GLN A 475 -12.17 35.22 -20.71
CA GLN A 475 -13.62 35.01 -20.69
C GLN A 475 -14.01 33.61 -20.24
N LEU A 476 -13.38 32.56 -20.79
CA LEU A 476 -13.64 31.19 -20.35
C LEU A 476 -13.21 30.95 -18.91
N TYR A 477 -12.12 31.58 -18.46
CA TYR A 477 -11.68 31.51 -17.06
C TYR A 477 -12.70 32.14 -16.12
N ASP A 478 -13.22 33.33 -16.46
CA ASP A 478 -14.25 34.00 -15.67
C ASP A 478 -15.52 33.15 -15.54
N LEU A 479 -15.95 32.49 -16.63
CA LEU A 479 -17.08 31.56 -16.62
C LEU A 479 -16.80 30.26 -15.83
N GLY A 480 -15.53 29.85 -15.76
CA GLY A 480 -15.10 28.62 -15.12
C GLY A 480 -14.70 28.77 -13.65
N LYS A 481 -14.87 29.94 -13.03
CA LYS A 481 -14.50 30.14 -11.61
C LYS A 481 -15.33 29.24 -10.69
N ALA A 482 -14.73 28.85 -9.57
CA ALA A 482 -15.41 28.04 -8.55
C ALA A 482 -16.75 28.63 -8.09
N THR A 483 -16.84 29.95 -7.95
CA THR A 483 -18.09 30.63 -7.56
C THR A 483 -19.18 30.45 -8.62
N GLU A 484 -18.82 30.53 -9.90
CA GLU A 484 -19.76 30.32 -11.01
C GLU A 484 -20.15 28.84 -11.12
N ALA A 485 -19.20 27.91 -11.00
CA ALA A 485 -19.51 26.48 -10.96
C ALA A 485 -20.51 26.13 -9.85
N ALA A 486 -20.35 26.75 -8.67
CA ALA A 486 -21.26 26.58 -7.55
C ALA A 486 -22.67 27.16 -7.82
N THR A 487 -22.80 28.29 -8.54
CA THR A 487 -24.15 28.81 -8.90
C THR A 487 -24.89 27.89 -9.86
N HIS A 488 -24.17 27.08 -10.63
CA HIS A 488 -24.70 26.07 -11.53
C HIS A 488 -24.87 24.69 -10.87
N LEU A 489 -24.58 24.57 -9.56
CA LEU A 489 -24.67 23.33 -8.79
C LEU A 489 -23.78 22.19 -9.32
N GLU A 490 -22.68 22.53 -10.00
CA GLU A 490 -21.67 21.53 -10.37
C GLU A 490 -20.83 21.08 -9.16
N ILE A 491 -20.75 21.93 -8.13
CA ILE A 491 -20.14 21.68 -6.83
C ILE A 491 -21.03 22.26 -5.73
N ASP A 492 -20.88 21.76 -4.50
CA ASP A 492 -21.73 22.11 -3.36
C ASP A 492 -21.35 23.45 -2.72
N ALA A 493 -20.05 23.77 -2.67
CA ALA A 493 -19.58 25.00 -2.02
C ALA A 493 -18.20 25.47 -2.47
N VAL A 494 -17.96 26.76 -2.26
CA VAL A 494 -16.63 27.36 -2.26
C VAL A 494 -16.27 27.71 -0.82
N ILE A 495 -15.11 27.21 -0.35
CA ILE A 495 -14.68 27.35 1.05
C ILE A 495 -13.35 28.07 1.15
N ASP A 496 -13.11 28.74 2.27
CA ASP A 496 -11.79 29.31 2.59
C ASP A 496 -10.78 28.18 2.83
N PRO A 497 -9.58 28.21 2.21
CA PRO A 497 -8.56 27.19 2.39
C PRO A 497 -8.23 26.88 3.86
N LYS A 498 -8.25 27.88 4.75
CA LYS A 498 -7.97 27.66 6.19
C LYS A 498 -9.02 26.79 6.88
N ASP A 499 -10.26 26.81 6.39
CA ASP A 499 -11.40 26.14 7.03
C ASP A 499 -11.56 24.69 6.53
N THR A 500 -10.72 24.27 5.58
CA THR A 500 -10.77 22.95 4.92
C THR A 500 -10.81 21.81 5.92
N ARG A 501 -9.91 21.77 6.91
CA ARG A 501 -9.86 20.65 7.86
C ARG A 501 -11.14 20.51 8.68
N ALA A 502 -11.66 21.63 9.20
CA ALA A 502 -12.93 21.66 9.93
C ALA A 502 -14.11 21.29 9.04
N PHE A 503 -14.08 21.71 7.77
CA PHE A 503 -15.06 21.34 6.77
C PHE A 503 -15.08 19.83 6.50
N LEU A 504 -13.92 19.22 6.26
CA LEU A 504 -13.78 17.77 6.03
C LEU A 504 -14.34 16.96 7.19
N LEU A 505 -14.04 17.35 8.44
CA LEU A 505 -14.58 16.68 9.62
C LEU A 505 -16.11 16.75 9.70
N ARG A 506 -16.72 17.88 9.35
CA ARG A 506 -18.18 18.00 9.30
C ARG A 506 -18.78 17.10 8.22
N ALA A 507 -18.16 17.06 7.03
CA ALA A 507 -18.61 16.21 5.93
C ALA A 507 -18.57 14.72 6.31
N TYR A 508 -17.44 14.24 6.84
CA TYR A 508 -17.30 12.85 7.26
C TYR A 508 -18.21 12.49 8.44
N ARG A 509 -18.40 13.39 9.43
CA ARG A 509 -19.39 13.20 10.51
C ARG A 509 -20.81 13.05 9.97
N ALA A 510 -21.21 13.89 9.01
CA ALA A 510 -22.54 13.83 8.41
C ALA A 510 -22.79 12.50 7.65
N CYS A 511 -21.72 11.88 7.13
CA CYS A 511 -21.78 10.56 6.49
C CYS A 511 -21.63 9.37 7.45
N GLY A 512 -21.56 9.59 8.76
CA GLY A 512 -21.43 8.52 9.76
C GLY A 512 -20.06 7.84 9.81
N VAL A 513 -19.00 8.52 9.37
CA VAL A 513 -17.61 8.01 9.40
C VAL A 513 -16.96 8.22 10.77
N VAL A 514 -17.32 9.30 11.45
CA VAL A 514 -16.70 9.80 12.70
C VAL A 514 -17.70 9.74 13.84
#